data_AF-A0A2R5GQQ8-F1
#
_entry.id   AF-A0A2R5GQQ8-F1
#
_cell.length_a   1.000
_cell.length_b   1.000
_cell.length_c   1.000
_cell.angle_alpha   90.00
_cell.angle_beta   90.00
_cell.angle_gamma   90.00
#
_symmetry.space_group_name_H-M   'P 1'
#
loop_
_entity.id
_entity.type
_entity.pdbx_description
1 polymer ?
#
loop_
_entity_poly.entity_id
_entity_poly.type
_entity_poly.pdbx_seq_one_letter_code
_entity_poly.pdbx_strand_id
1 'polypeptide(L)'
;MALGMVTAGATNFALDYPEPVRAMYEMAKESEARNVFGEDMYRGLLWDGAITDWQASITLPMHGEKGSGTVYGRFLRRTDGVWEPILIAANKDGQQVPLFEKEGPFRA
;
A
#
# COMPACT_ATOMS: atom_id res chain seq x y z
N MET A 1 -7.91 22.18 18.52
CA MET A 1 -6.84 21.96 17.53
C MET A 1 -6.36 20.54 17.71
N ALA A 2 -6.68 19.64 16.77
CA ALA A 2 -6.22 18.26 16.84
C ALA A 2 -4.79 18.19 16.29
N LEU A 3 -3.85 17.67 17.08
CA LEU A 3 -2.50 17.38 16.62
C LEU A 3 -2.59 16.24 15.59
N GLY A 4 -2.26 16.52 14.33
CA GLY A 4 -2.01 15.49 13.34
C GLY A 4 -0.75 14.73 13.73
N MET A 5 -0.90 13.46 14.12
CA MET A 5 0.22 12.55 14.24
C MET A 5 0.80 12.31 12.85
N VAL A 6 2.00 12.82 12.61
CA VAL A 6 2.80 12.46 11.43
C VAL A 6 3.73 11.33 11.84
N THR A 7 3.36 10.08 11.57
CA THR A 7 4.30 8.97 11.59
C THR A 7 5.07 8.99 10.28
N ALA A 8 6.17 9.73 10.23
CA ALA A 8 7.12 9.67 9.12
C ALA A 8 8.27 8.70 9.49
N GLY A 9 8.41 7.62 8.73
CA GLY A 9 9.59 6.73 8.76
C GLY A 9 9.63 5.73 9.93
N ALA A 10 8.49 5.36 10.50
CA ALA A 10 8.43 4.34 11.53
C ALA A 10 7.96 3.02 10.91
N THR A 11 8.74 1.94 11.12
CA THR A 11 8.25 0.58 10.90
C THR A 11 7.08 0.34 11.87
N ASN A 12 5.87 0.28 11.32
CA ASN A 12 4.63 0.20 12.09
C ASN A 12 4.21 -1.27 12.27
N PHE A 13 3.70 -1.58 13.46
CA PHE A 13 3.29 -2.93 13.81
C PHE A 13 1.95 -3.31 13.17
N ALA A 14 1.76 -4.58 12.83
CA ALA A 14 0.50 -5.10 12.28
C ALA A 14 -0.75 -4.89 13.15
N LEU A 15 -0.61 -4.52 14.42
CA LEU A 15 -1.74 -4.28 15.33
C LEU A 15 -2.51 -3.00 15.00
N ASP A 16 -1.87 -2.01 14.37
CA ASP A 16 -2.50 -0.75 14.00
C ASP A 16 -3.13 -0.78 12.60
N TYR A 17 -3.29 -1.95 11.97
CA TYR A 17 -3.59 -2.16 10.54
C TYR A 17 -4.62 -1.19 9.94
N PRO A 18 -4.18 -0.02 9.45
CA PRO A 18 -5.07 1.07 9.07
C PRO A 18 -5.83 0.70 7.81
N GLU A 19 -7.02 1.29 7.63
CA GLU A 19 -7.86 1.07 6.45
C GLU A 19 -7.11 1.09 5.11
N PRO A 20 -6.25 2.09 4.79
CA PRO A 20 -5.55 2.12 3.51
C PRO A 20 -4.53 0.98 3.36
N VAL A 21 -3.92 0.49 4.45
CA VAL A 21 -2.99 -0.66 4.40
C VAL A 21 -3.75 -1.94 4.11
N ARG A 22 -4.94 -2.11 4.72
CA ARG A 22 -5.84 -3.24 4.43
C ARG A 22 -6.33 -3.20 2.99
N ALA A 23 -6.80 -2.05 2.53
CA ALA A 23 -7.26 -1.87 1.15
C ALA A 23 -6.14 -2.21 0.15
N MET A 24 -4.91 -1.75 0.40
CA MET A 24 -3.76 -2.08 -0.43
C MET A 24 -3.49 -3.58 -0.52
N TYR A 25 -3.57 -4.30 0.61
CA TYR A 25 -3.30 -5.74 0.62
C TYR A 25 -4.37 -6.54 -0.12
N GLU A 26 -5.65 -6.23 0.07
CA GLU A 26 -6.73 -6.91 -0.65
C GLU A 26 -6.64 -6.64 -2.17
N MET A 27 -6.38 -5.38 -2.56
CA MET A 27 -6.16 -5.05 -3.96
C MET A 27 -4.94 -5.77 -4.54
N ALA A 28 -3.84 -5.86 -3.78
CA ALA A 28 -2.66 -6.61 -4.22
C ALA A 28 -3.02 -8.08 -4.48
N LYS A 29 -3.80 -8.70 -3.59
CA LYS A 29 -4.25 -10.10 -3.74
C LYS A 29 -5.15 -10.33 -4.95
N GLU A 30 -5.92 -9.35 -5.38
CA GLU A 30 -6.82 -9.44 -6.54
C GLU A 30 -6.15 -9.01 -7.86
N SER A 31 -4.92 -8.48 -7.78
CA SER A 31 -4.18 -7.92 -8.92
C SER A 31 -3.16 -8.90 -9.52
N GLU A 32 -2.41 -8.40 -10.52
CA GLU A 32 -1.27 -9.09 -11.13
C GLU A 32 -0.10 -9.37 -10.16
N ALA A 33 -0.20 -8.99 -8.88
CA ALA A 33 0.82 -9.31 -7.87
C ALA A 33 1.02 -10.83 -7.73
N ARG A 34 0.01 -11.65 -8.03
CA ARG A 34 0.13 -13.13 -8.10
C ARG A 34 1.15 -13.57 -9.15
N ASN A 35 1.27 -12.83 -10.25
CA ASN A 35 2.27 -13.11 -11.28
C ASN A 35 3.68 -12.86 -10.74
N VAL A 36 3.83 -11.86 -9.86
CA VAL A 36 5.11 -11.44 -9.26
C VAL A 36 5.54 -12.34 -8.09
N PHE A 37 4.63 -12.62 -7.15
CA PHE A 37 4.92 -13.30 -5.88
C PHE A 37 4.47 -14.77 -5.84
N GLY A 38 3.55 -15.20 -6.70
CA GLY A 38 2.92 -16.53 -6.68
C GLY A 38 1.44 -16.46 -6.25
N GLU A 39 0.71 -17.56 -6.46
CA GLU A 39 -0.71 -17.65 -6.05
C GLU A 39 -0.84 -17.59 -4.53
N ASP A 40 0.01 -18.34 -3.82
CA ASP A 40 0.06 -18.36 -2.35
C ASP A 40 0.99 -17.27 -1.82
N MET A 41 0.53 -16.02 -1.88
CA MET A 41 1.22 -14.87 -1.31
C MET A 41 0.61 -14.40 0.02
N TYR A 42 1.47 -13.90 0.90
CA TYR A 42 1.10 -13.34 2.19
C TYR A 42 1.93 -12.09 2.48
N ARG A 43 1.38 -11.22 3.32
CA ARG A 43 2.07 -10.00 3.77
C ARG A 43 3.02 -10.27 4.93
N GLY A 44 4.05 -9.45 5.04
CA GLY A 44 4.87 -9.34 6.23
C GLY A 44 4.09 -8.79 7.43
N LEU A 45 4.65 -8.99 8.62
CA LEU A 45 4.08 -8.50 9.89
C LEU A 45 4.22 -6.99 10.09
N LEU A 46 5.11 -6.36 9.34
CA LEU A 46 5.41 -4.95 9.45
C LEU A 46 5.01 -4.24 8.17
N TRP A 47 4.64 -2.98 8.29
CA TRP A 47 4.47 -2.09 7.16
C TRP A 47 5.18 -0.77 7.48
N ASP A 48 5.63 -0.08 6.45
CA ASP A 48 6.27 1.22 6.57
C ASP A 48 5.47 2.24 5.77
N GLY A 49 5.68 3.52 6.05
CA GLY A 49 5.03 4.61 5.37
C GLY A 49 4.48 5.66 6.32
N ALA A 50 3.66 6.55 5.74
CA ALA A 50 3.04 7.66 6.43
C ALA A 50 1.57 7.76 6.06
N ILE A 51 0.73 8.00 7.07
CA ILE A 51 -0.69 8.26 6.91
C ILE A 51 -0.96 9.62 7.55
N THR A 52 -1.61 10.50 6.81
CA THR A 52 -2.12 11.78 7.30
C THR A 52 -3.65 11.78 7.19
N ASP A 53 -4.29 12.91 7.51
CA ASP A 53 -5.75 13.03 7.38
C ASP A 53 -6.25 12.90 5.94
N TRP A 54 -5.40 13.17 4.94
CA TRP A 54 -5.78 13.32 3.53
C TRP A 54 -5.04 12.41 2.57
N GLN A 55 -3.90 11.85 2.97
CA GLN A 55 -3.06 11.02 2.11
C GLN A 55 -2.42 9.89 2.89
N ALA A 56 -2.18 8.76 2.21
CA ALA A 56 -1.39 7.66 2.74
C ALA A 56 -0.36 7.24 1.69
N SER A 57 0.86 6.97 2.15
CA SER A 57 1.93 6.33 1.39
C SER A 57 2.40 5.13 2.19
N ILE A 58 2.30 3.94 1.61
CA ILE A 58 2.47 2.68 2.33
C ILE A 58 3.43 1.78 1.55
N THR A 59 4.31 1.11 2.28
CA THR A 59 5.18 0.04 1.80
C THR A 59 4.92 -1.20 2.64
N LEU A 60 4.47 -2.27 1.99
CA LEU A 60 4.14 -3.54 2.63
C LEU A 60 5.04 -4.65 2.06
N PRO A 61 5.87 -5.29 2.89
CA PRO A 61 6.58 -6.50 2.49
C PRO A 61 5.59 -7.60 2.10
N MET A 62 5.86 -8.27 0.99
CA MET A 62 5.09 -9.39 0.48
C MET A 62 6.01 -10.58 0.24
N HIS A 63 5.50 -11.76 0.53
CA HIS A 63 6.18 -13.04 0.39
C HIS A 63 5.28 -14.01 -0.34
N GLY A 64 5.86 -14.86 -1.19
CA GLY A 64 5.15 -15.95 -1.83
C GLY A 64 6.13 -16.95 -2.42
N GLU A 65 5.59 -17.96 -3.11
CA GLU A 65 6.38 -19.06 -3.69
C GLU A 65 7.44 -18.60 -4.69
N LYS A 66 7.17 -17.53 -5.44
CA LYS A 66 8.11 -16.98 -6.43
C LYS A 66 9.18 -16.10 -5.80
N GLY A 67 9.10 -15.82 -4.50
CA GLY A 67 10.07 -15.00 -3.77
C GLY A 67 9.42 -13.90 -2.93
N SER A 68 10.25 -12.97 -2.47
CA SER A 68 9.84 -11.86 -1.59
C SER A 68 10.08 -10.51 -2.27
N GLY A 69 9.30 -9.51 -1.88
CA GLY A 69 9.48 -8.14 -2.32
C GLY A 69 8.61 -7.19 -1.52
N THR A 70 8.24 -6.07 -2.12
CA THR A 70 7.41 -5.05 -1.48
C THR A 70 6.27 -4.65 -2.40
N VAL A 71 5.12 -4.33 -1.82
CA VAL A 71 4.04 -3.62 -2.50
C VAL A 71 4.00 -2.23 -1.93
N TYR A 72 4.02 -1.26 -2.83
CA TYR A 72 3.92 0.14 -2.53
C TYR A 72 2.55 0.66 -2.96
N GLY A 73 1.95 1.52 -2.14
CA GLY A 73 0.66 2.13 -2.43
C GLY A 73 0.60 3.61 -2.02
N ARG A 74 -0.06 4.40 -2.86
CA ARG A 74 -0.50 5.76 -2.53
C ARG A 74 -2.01 5.84 -2.54
N PHE A 75 -2.56 6.52 -1.54
CA PHE A 75 -3.99 6.74 -1.40
C PHE A 75 -4.27 8.22 -1.08
N LEU A 76 -5.43 8.71 -1.51
CA LEU A 76 -6.02 9.95 -1.03
C LEU A 76 -7.30 9.64 -0.28
N ARG A 77 -7.58 10.44 0.74
CA ARG A 77 -8.85 10.40 1.43
C ARG A 77 -9.84 11.33 0.73
N ARG A 78 -10.95 10.77 0.26
CA ARG A 78 -12.07 11.54 -0.29
C ARG A 78 -12.76 12.33 0.82
N THR A 79 -13.55 13.34 0.42
CA THR A 79 -14.30 14.21 1.34
C THR A 79 -15.37 13.46 2.15
N ASP A 80 -15.80 12.28 1.68
CA ASP A 80 -16.68 11.36 2.40
C ASP A 80 -15.93 10.46 3.41
N GLY A 81 -14.61 10.64 3.54
CA GLY A 81 -13.77 9.92 4.48
C GLY A 81 -13.20 8.60 3.96
N VAL A 82 -13.55 8.18 2.74
CA VAL A 82 -13.10 6.92 2.13
C VAL A 82 -11.71 7.07 1.53
N TRP A 83 -10.84 6.08 1.75
CA TRP A 83 -9.53 6.00 1.12
C TRP A 83 -9.64 5.49 -0.32
N GLU A 84 -9.14 6.28 -1.26
CA GLU A 84 -9.10 5.95 -2.68
C GLU A 84 -7.65 5.70 -3.13
N PRO A 85 -7.35 4.53 -3.75
CA PRO A 85 -6.03 4.26 -4.29
C PRO A 85 -5.73 5.17 -5.48
N ILE A 86 -4.53 5.70 -5.52
CA ILE A 86 -3.98 6.42 -6.68
C ILE A 86 -3.08 5.49 -7.49
N LEU A 87 -2.22 4.77 -6.76
CA LEU A 87 -1.14 3.98 -7.33
C LEU A 87 -0.90 2.81 -6.41
N ILE A 88 -0.80 1.61 -6.96
CA ILE A 88 -0.31 0.43 -6.29
C ILE A 88 0.67 -0.26 -7.24
N ALA A 89 1.86 -0.57 -6.75
CA ALA A 89 2.89 -1.24 -7.53
C ALA A 89 3.62 -2.29 -6.68
N ALA A 90 3.93 -3.42 -7.27
CA ALA A 90 4.86 -4.38 -6.69
C ALA A 90 6.29 -4.03 -7.10
N ASN A 91 7.25 -4.23 -6.19
CA ASN A 91 8.66 -4.23 -6.48
C ASN A 91 9.24 -5.57 -6.03
N LYS A 92 9.87 -6.27 -6.95
CA LYS A 92 10.61 -7.50 -6.70
C LYS A 92 11.92 -7.44 -7.46
N ASP A 93 13.03 -7.68 -6.76
CA ASP A 93 14.38 -7.68 -7.33
C ASP A 93 14.74 -6.41 -8.14
N GLY A 94 14.19 -5.26 -7.74
CA GLY A 94 14.39 -3.98 -8.42
C GLY A 94 13.50 -3.77 -9.65
N GLN A 95 12.70 -4.75 -10.04
CA GLN A 95 11.68 -4.62 -11.07
C GLN A 95 10.37 -4.11 -10.46
N GLN A 96 9.91 -2.95 -10.93
CA GLN A 96 8.62 -2.39 -10.57
C GLN A 96 7.54 -2.87 -11.55
N VAL A 97 6.45 -3.41 -11.01
CA VAL A 97 5.28 -3.87 -11.75
C VAL A 97 4.07 -3.07 -11.27
N PRO A 98 3.46 -2.22 -12.12
CA PRO A 98 2.24 -1.50 -11.74
C PRO A 98 1.10 -2.51 -11.57
N LEU A 99 0.40 -2.43 -10.44
CA LEU A 99 -0.76 -3.27 -10.12
C LEU A 99 -2.07 -2.51 -10.31
N PHE A 100 -2.01 -1.20 -10.04
CA PHE A 100 -3.10 -0.26 -10.25
C PHE A 100 -2.51 1.13 -10.43
N GLU A 101 -3.00 1.88 -11.41
CA GLU A 101 -2.71 3.29 -11.56
C GLU A 101 -3.98 4.00 -12.03
N LYS A 102 -4.42 5.01 -11.29
CA LYS A 102 -5.57 5.81 -11.69
C LYS A 102 -5.14 6.78 -12.79
N GLU A 103 -5.57 6.53 -14.03
CA GLU A 103 -5.37 7.46 -15.14
C GLU A 103 -6.21 8.74 -14.94
N GLY A 104 -5.57 9.91 -14.77
CA GLY A 104 -6.26 11.20 -14.79
C GLY A 104 -5.59 12.32 -13.97
N PRO A 105 -5.86 13.60 -14.29
CA PRO A 105 -5.18 14.72 -13.66
C PRO A 105 -5.71 14.92 -12.24
N PHE A 106 -4.87 14.68 -11.24
CA PHE A 106 -5.09 15.18 -9.90
C PHE A 106 -5.09 16.72 -9.97
N ARG A 107 -6.27 17.35 -10.04
CA ARG A 107 -6.39 18.77 -9.72
C ARG A 107 -6.25 18.91 -8.21
N ALA A 108 -5.08 19.40 -7.81
CA ALA A 108 -4.79 19.91 -6.48
C ALA A 108 -5.76 21.03 -6.08
#